data_AF-A0A7G1NZS0-F1
#
_entry.id   AF-A0A7G1NZS0-F1
#
_cell.length_a   1.000
_cell.length_b   1.000
_cell.length_c   1.000
_cell.angle_alpha   90.00
_cell.angle_beta   90.00
_cell.angle_gamma   90.00
#
_symmetry.space_group_name_H-M   'P 1'
#
loop_
_entity.id
_entity.type
_entity.pdbx_description
1 polymer ?
#
loop_
_entity_poly.entity_id
_entity_poly.type
_entity_poly.pdbx_seq_one_letter_code
_entity_poly.pdbx_strand_id
1 'polypeptide(L)'
;MLGFRGHFSTKSRRYSTTLGALRTARADWRRAQVAEATTGIEGATDESTTLVLAHWVYAGTGLTDAEAWLAETLAPAPGTEGEPTHA
;
A
#
# COMPACT_ATOMS: atom_id res chain seq x y z
N MET A 1 0.35 14.29 -4.93
CA MET A 1 -0.04 14.28 -3.50
C MET A 1 -1.27 15.17 -3.31
N LEU A 2 -2.37 14.63 -2.79
CA LEU A 2 -3.71 15.25 -2.81
C LEU A 2 -3.98 16.09 -1.55
N GLY A 3 -3.38 17.27 -1.47
CA GLY A 3 -3.60 18.19 -0.34
C GLY A 3 -3.18 19.63 -0.62
N PHE A 4 -3.80 20.60 0.07
CA PHE A 4 -3.51 22.02 -0.12
C PHE A 4 -2.04 22.32 0.22
N ARG A 5 -1.29 22.88 -0.73
CA ARG A 5 0.16 23.15 -0.62
C ARG A 5 1.00 21.92 -0.21
N GLY A 6 0.56 20.71 -0.56
CA GLY A 6 1.27 19.47 -0.22
C GLY A 6 0.95 18.91 1.17
N HIS A 7 0.03 19.52 1.93
CA HIS A 7 -0.38 19.00 3.23
C HIS A 7 -1.54 18.00 3.09
N PHE A 8 -1.32 16.75 3.52
CA PHE A 8 -2.34 15.69 3.54
C PHE A 8 -3.43 15.90 4.60
N SER A 9 -3.22 16.84 5.53
CA SER A 9 -4.14 17.13 6.62
C SER A 9 -4.20 18.62 6.91
N THR A 10 -5.34 19.06 7.45
CA THR A 10 -5.48 20.42 8.00
C THR A 10 -5.12 20.39 9.49
N LYS A 11 -4.58 21.49 10.01
CA LYS A 11 -4.27 21.64 11.44
C LYS A 11 -5.48 22.13 12.26
N SER A 12 -6.64 22.33 11.63
CA SER A 12 -7.81 22.93 12.29
C SER A 12 -8.51 21.92 13.19
N ARG A 13 -8.71 22.24 14.48
CA ARG A 13 -9.37 21.31 15.42
C ARG A 13 -10.79 20.91 14.99
N ARG A 14 -11.54 21.84 14.36
CA ARG A 14 -12.93 21.60 13.91
C ARG A 14 -13.02 20.76 12.64
N TYR A 15 -12.00 20.78 11.78
CA TYR A 15 -12.02 20.10 10.48
C TYR A 15 -10.86 19.11 10.29
N SER A 16 -10.20 18.67 11.37
CA SER A 16 -9.19 17.62 11.37
C SER A 16 -9.66 16.43 12.22
N THR A 17 -9.47 15.22 11.72
CA THR A 17 -9.58 13.98 12.51
C THR A 17 -8.19 13.47 12.87
N THR A 18 -8.09 12.53 13.80
CA THR A 18 -6.79 11.93 14.12
C THR A 18 -6.46 10.83 13.10
N LEU A 19 -5.17 10.69 12.77
CA LEU A 19 -4.72 9.56 11.97
C LEU A 19 -5.03 8.22 12.64
N GLY A 20 -5.10 8.18 13.98
CA GLY A 20 -5.55 7.01 14.74
C GLY A 20 -6.98 6.61 14.40
N ALA A 21 -7.93 7.55 14.47
CA ALA A 21 -9.33 7.29 14.12
C ALA A 21 -9.48 6.77 12.67
N LEU A 22 -8.74 7.35 11.72
CA LEU A 22 -8.76 6.88 10.33
C LEU A 22 -8.17 5.47 10.17
N ARG A 23 -7.10 5.13 10.91
CA ARG A 23 -6.53 3.77 10.88
C ARG A 23 -7.49 2.75 11.47
N THR A 24 -8.15 3.07 12.58
CA THR A 24 -9.17 2.21 13.21
C THR A 24 -10.34 1.98 12.26
N ALA A 25 -10.94 3.05 11.70
CA ALA A 25 -12.05 2.93 10.75
C ALA A 25 -11.68 2.06 9.54
N ARG A 26 -10.45 2.18 9.02
CA ARG A 26 -9.97 1.33 7.93
C ARG A 26 -9.83 -0.14 8.35
N ALA A 27 -9.32 -0.40 9.54
CA ALA A 27 -9.19 -1.77 10.06
C ALA A 27 -10.57 -2.42 10.26
N ASP A 28 -11.53 -1.69 10.80
CA ASP A 28 -12.91 -2.14 11.01
C ASP A 28 -13.59 -2.47 9.68
N TRP A 29 -13.48 -1.57 8.69
CA TRP A 29 -14.00 -1.82 7.35
C TRP A 29 -13.38 -3.08 6.72
N ARG A 30 -12.06 -3.27 6.81
CA ARG A 30 -11.41 -4.48 6.29
C ARG A 30 -11.92 -5.75 6.99
N ARG A 31 -12.14 -5.72 8.30
CA ARG A 31 -12.70 -6.86 9.03
C ARG A 31 -14.12 -7.19 8.55
N ALA A 32 -14.96 -6.17 8.34
CA ALA A 32 -16.30 -6.35 7.79
C ALA A 32 -16.27 -6.94 6.38
N GLN A 33 -15.41 -6.44 5.49
CA GLN A 33 -15.27 -6.99 4.13
C GLN A 33 -14.82 -8.46 4.13
N VAL A 34 -13.88 -8.83 5.01
CA VAL A 34 -13.43 -10.22 5.15
C VAL A 34 -14.55 -11.10 5.69
N ALA A 35 -15.29 -10.62 6.69
CA ALA A 35 -16.44 -11.35 7.23
C ALA A 35 -17.52 -11.57 6.16
N GLU A 36 -17.87 -10.54 5.37
CA GLU A 36 -18.83 -10.64 4.26
C GLU A 36 -18.39 -11.65 3.20
N ALA A 37 -17.12 -11.58 2.78
CA ALA A 37 -16.54 -12.56 1.86
C ALA A 37 -16.53 -13.99 2.42
N THR A 38 -16.50 -14.15 3.74
CA THR A 38 -16.53 -15.46 4.42
C THR A 38 -17.95 -15.97 4.61
N THR A 39 -18.94 -15.11 4.88
CA THR A 39 -20.36 -15.51 5.00
C THR A 39 -20.97 -16.03 3.70
N GLY A 40 -20.42 -15.66 2.54
CA GLY A 40 -20.78 -16.28 1.25
C GLY A 40 -20.34 -17.75 1.10
N ILE A 41 -19.55 -18.27 2.05
CA ILE A 41 -19.01 -19.65 2.06
C ILE A 41 -19.88 -20.59 2.91
N GLU A 42 -20.86 -20.08 3.66
CA GLU A 42 -21.69 -20.87 4.60
C GLU A 42 -22.63 -21.89 3.92
N GLY A 43 -22.68 -21.94 2.59
CA GLY A 43 -23.34 -22.99 1.79
C GLY A 43 -22.43 -24.10 1.27
N ALA A 44 -21.12 -24.06 1.52
CA ALA A 44 -20.15 -25.06 1.08
C ALA A 44 -19.99 -26.19 2.12
N THR A 45 -21.08 -26.86 2.46
CA THR A 45 -21.04 -28.17 3.13
C THR A 45 -20.91 -29.27 2.09
N ASP A 46 -19.69 -29.45 1.58
CA ASP A 46 -19.01 -30.74 1.36
C ASP A 46 -17.74 -30.46 0.56
N GLU A 47 -16.62 -31.03 1.01
CA GLU A 47 -15.24 -30.80 0.57
C GLU A 47 -14.62 -29.46 1.00
N SER A 48 -13.71 -29.57 1.97
CA SER A 48 -12.80 -28.52 2.43
C SER A 48 -11.95 -27.97 1.27
N THR A 49 -12.52 -27.06 0.49
CA THR A 49 -11.82 -26.41 -0.62
C THR A 49 -10.96 -25.29 -0.05
N THR A 50 -9.65 -25.37 -0.28
CA THR A 50 -8.71 -24.31 0.12
C THR A 50 -8.87 -23.13 -0.82
N LEU A 51 -9.33 -21.98 -0.31
CA LEU A 51 -9.38 -20.74 -1.07
C LEU A 51 -7.96 -20.17 -1.22
N VAL A 52 -7.37 -20.33 -2.41
CA VAL A 52 -6.09 -19.72 -2.75
C VAL A 52 -6.33 -18.28 -3.18
N LEU A 53 -6.05 -17.32 -2.28
CA LEU A 53 -6.24 -15.89 -2.54
C LEU A 53 -5.27 -15.34 -3.61
N ALA A 54 -4.07 -15.92 -3.70
CA ALA A 54 -3.06 -15.57 -4.71
C ALA A 54 -2.03 -16.70 -4.83
N HIS A 55 -1.50 -16.91 -6.05
CA HIS A 55 -0.30 -17.70 -6.27
C HIS A 55 0.92 -16.76 -6.41
N TRP A 56 2.07 -17.21 -5.90
CA TRP A 56 3.34 -16.55 -6.12
C TRP A 56 4.22 -17.51 -6.90
N VAL A 57 4.82 -17.01 -7.96
CA VAL A 57 5.85 -17.72 -8.72
C VAL A 57 7.14 -16.93 -8.60
N TYR A 58 8.26 -17.65 -8.52
CA TYR A 58 9.57 -17.03 -8.52
C TYR A 58 9.76 -16.25 -9.83
N ALA A 59 9.93 -14.93 -9.73
CA ALA A 59 10.08 -14.04 -10.87
C ALA A 59 11.54 -13.89 -11.33
N GLY A 60 12.51 -14.36 -10.54
CA GLY A 60 13.95 -14.16 -10.77
C GLY A 60 14.63 -13.39 -9.64
N THR A 61 15.92 -13.12 -9.84
CA THR A 61 16.77 -12.31 -8.96
C THR A 61 17.51 -11.28 -9.80
N GLY A 62 17.64 -10.06 -9.29
CA GLY A 62 18.23 -8.95 -10.04
C GLY A 62 17.20 -8.24 -10.91
N LEU A 63 17.66 -7.22 -11.63
CA LEU A 63 16.84 -6.47 -12.58
C LEU A 63 16.88 -7.17 -13.94
N THR A 64 15.74 -7.22 -14.62
CA THR A 64 15.72 -7.46 -16.07
C THR A 64 16.39 -6.30 -16.81
N ASP A 65 16.77 -6.49 -18.08
CA ASP A 65 17.37 -5.42 -18.89
C ASP A 65 16.49 -4.15 -18.94
N ALA A 66 15.16 -4.35 -19.02
CA ALA A 66 14.19 -3.25 -19.01
C ALA A 66 14.13 -2.54 -17.65
N GLU A 67 14.16 -3.29 -16.55
CA GLU A 67 14.16 -2.72 -15.19
C GLU A 67 15.50 -2.04 -14.86
N ALA A 68 16.62 -2.55 -15.37
CA ALA A 68 17.93 -1.92 -15.25
C ALA A 68 17.95 -0.56 -15.97
N TRP A 69 17.52 -0.54 -17.24
CA TRP A 69 17.36 0.70 -17.98
C TRP A 69 16.42 1.68 -17.27
N LEU A 70 15.27 1.21 -16.78
CA LEU A 70 14.32 2.06 -16.05
C LEU A 70 14.94 2.64 -14.77
N ALA A 71 15.65 1.83 -13.98
CA ALA A 71 16.32 2.26 -12.77
C ALA A 71 17.37 3.35 -13.05
N GLU A 72 18.13 3.21 -14.14
CA GLU A 72 19.08 4.23 -14.60
C GLU A 72 18.38 5.54 -14.96
N THR A 73 17.22 5.49 -15.63
CA THR A 73 16.46 6.71 -15.98
C THR A 73 15.82 7.41 -14.79
N LEU A 74 15.54 6.68 -13.71
CA LEU A 74 14.99 7.23 -12.48
C LEU A 74 16.07 7.76 -11.53
N ALA A 75 17.34 7.45 -11.79
CA ALA A 75 18.43 7.93 -10.97
C ALA A 75 18.44 9.47 -10.97
N PRO A 76 18.34 10.11 -9.79
CA PRO A 76 18.40 11.57 -9.71
C PRO A 76 19.71 12.08 -10.32
N ALA A 77 19.63 13.18 -11.08
CA ALA A 77 20.82 13.85 -11.54
C ALA A 77 21.69 14.23 -10.33
N PRO A 78 23.04 14.09 -10.42
CA PRO A 78 23.93 14.59 -9.37
C PRO A 78 23.63 16.07 -9.11
N GLY A 79 23.36 16.42 -7.86
CA GLY A 79 22.95 17.76 -7.43
C GLY A 79 21.44 17.98 -7.22
N THR A 80 20.61 16.94 -7.30
CA THR A 80 19.21 17.03 -6.85
C THR A 80 19.10 16.73 -5.35
N GLU A 81 18.29 17.52 -4.64
CA GLU A 81 18.32 17.74 -3.19
C GLU A 81 18.45 16.47 -2.33
N GLY A 82 19.46 16.45 -1.45
CA GLY A 82 19.73 15.36 -0.51
C GLY A 82 21.21 14.98 -0.34
N GLU A 83 22.15 15.68 -0.97
CA GLU A 83 23.59 15.42 -0.81
C GLU A 83 23.99 15.52 0.67
N PRO A 84 24.57 14.48 1.28
CA PRO A 84 25.09 14.60 2.64
C PRO A 84 26.23 15.63 2.59
N THR A 85 26.02 16.75 3.26
CA THR A 85 27.10 17.69 3.56
C THR A 85 28.08 16.95 4.48
N HIS A 86 29.10 16.34 3.89
CA HIS A 86 30.25 15.89 4.66
C HIS A 86 31.02 17.13 5.10
N ALA A 87 31.16 17.27 6.42
CA ALA A 87 31.98 18.29 7.07
C ALA A 87 33.48 18.04 6.86
#